data_AF-A0A937X990-F1
#
_entry.id   AF-A0A937X990-F1
#
_cell.length_a   1.000
_cell.length_b   1.000
_cell.length_c   1.000
_cell.angle_alpha   90.00
_cell.angle_beta   90.00
_cell.angle_gamma   90.00
#
_symmetry.space_group_name_H-M   'P 1'
#
loop_
_entity.id
_entity.type
_entity.pdbx_description
1 polymer ?
#
loop_
_entity_poly.entity_id
_entity_poly.type
_entity_poly.pdbx_seq_one_letter_code
_entity_poly.pdbx_strand_id
1 'polypeptide(L)'
;MTHTRWLATLGMLVAGLALAGCGEQELYKPPVSPYRISGRVPLRSDAQDVAILGNYAYVAAGQSGLQVVDITDPDRPELILWLDTPKFANAIAVARTYDA
;
A
#
# COMPACT_ATOMS: atom_id res chain seq x y z
N MET A 1 18.88 -53.02 -46.03
CA MET A 1 20.28 -53.48 -46.27
C MET A 1 20.91 -52.55 -47.30
N THR A 2 22.11 -52.06 -47.01
CA THR A 2 23.09 -51.40 -47.92
C THR A 2 22.65 -50.16 -48.70
N HIS A 3 23.00 -48.96 -48.22
CA HIS A 3 24.19 -48.16 -48.62
C HIS A 3 24.02 -47.42 -49.95
N THR A 4 24.12 -46.08 -49.93
CA THR A 4 25.02 -45.29 -50.80
C THR A 4 25.17 -43.89 -50.20
N ARG A 5 26.42 -43.48 -50.01
CA ARG A 5 26.86 -42.24 -49.37
C ARG A 5 27.28 -41.21 -50.44
N TRP A 6 27.34 -39.93 -50.03
CA TRP A 6 28.08 -38.79 -50.61
C TRP A 6 27.46 -38.10 -51.84
N LEU A 7 27.42 -36.77 -52.00
CA LEU A 7 28.42 -35.72 -51.71
C LEU A 7 27.81 -34.39 -51.23
N ALA A 8 28.63 -33.64 -50.48
CA ALA A 8 28.36 -32.29 -49.98
C ALA A 8 28.43 -31.21 -51.07
N THR A 9 27.67 -30.12 -50.92
CA THR A 9 28.15 -28.77 -51.29
C THR A 9 27.40 -27.69 -50.50
N LEU A 10 28.19 -26.82 -49.86
CA LEU A 10 27.79 -25.67 -49.05
C LEU A 10 26.89 -24.68 -49.82
N GLY A 11 25.92 -24.08 -49.12
CA GLY A 11 25.21 -22.89 -49.57
C GLY A 11 24.52 -22.17 -48.40
N MET A 12 25.00 -20.97 -48.10
CA MET A 12 24.64 -20.05 -47.02
C MET A 12 23.13 -19.95 -46.72
N LEU A 13 22.68 -20.06 -45.47
CA LEU A 13 22.64 -18.99 -44.45
C LEU A 13 21.71 -17.83 -44.84
N VAL A 14 20.39 -18.04 -44.74
CA VAL A 14 19.44 -17.04 -44.23
C VAL A 14 18.35 -17.78 -43.46
N ALA A 15 18.59 -18.01 -42.16
CA ALA A 15 17.50 -18.34 -41.26
C ALA A 15 16.70 -17.05 -41.02
N GLY A 16 15.71 -16.80 -41.88
CA GLY A 16 14.63 -15.87 -41.58
C GLY A 16 13.80 -16.45 -40.45
N LEU A 17 14.34 -16.40 -39.23
CA LEU A 17 13.62 -16.77 -38.03
C LEU A 17 12.61 -15.65 -37.75
N ALA A 18 11.36 -15.90 -38.14
CA ALA A 18 10.22 -15.10 -37.75
C ALA A 18 10.08 -15.14 -36.22
N LEU A 19 10.74 -14.23 -35.53
CA LEU A 19 10.42 -13.89 -34.16
C LEU A 19 9.21 -12.94 -34.18
N ALA A 20 8.04 -13.50 -34.51
CA ALA A 20 6.76 -12.93 -34.10
C ALA A 20 6.63 -13.11 -32.58
N GLY A 21 7.41 -12.33 -31.86
CA GLY A 21 7.34 -12.16 -30.42
C GLY A 21 7.37 -10.67 -30.15
N CYS A 22 6.37 -9.93 -30.66
CA CYS A 22 6.06 -8.63 -30.09
C CYS A 22 5.45 -8.92 -28.73
N GLY A 23 6.32 -9.20 -27.75
CA GLY A 23 5.92 -9.35 -26.36
C GLY A 23 5.27 -8.04 -25.96
N GLU A 24 3.98 -8.09 -25.69
CA GLU A 24 3.28 -7.01 -25.02
C GLU A 24 3.99 -6.87 -23.68
N GLN A 25 4.79 -5.81 -23.53
CA GLN A 25 5.30 -5.47 -22.22
C GLN A 25 4.07 -5.13 -21.41
N GLU A 26 3.66 -6.04 -20.52
CA GLU A 26 2.73 -5.74 -19.46
C GLU A 26 3.32 -4.60 -18.64
N LEU A 27 2.94 -3.39 -19.05
CA LEU A 27 3.17 -2.14 -18.35
C LEU A 27 2.78 -2.39 -16.90
N TYR A 28 3.74 -2.24 -15.98
CA TYR A 28 3.51 -2.42 -14.55
C TYR A 28 2.21 -1.72 -14.15
N LYS A 29 1.17 -2.53 -13.91
CA LYS A 29 -0.11 -2.07 -13.43
C LYS A 29 -0.01 -2.14 -11.92
N PRO A 30 0.24 -1.01 -11.22
CA PRO A 30 0.29 -1.04 -9.77
C PRO A 30 -1.01 -1.67 -9.26
N PRO A 31 -0.95 -2.46 -8.18
CA PRO A 31 -2.17 -2.99 -7.58
C PRO A 31 -3.09 -1.81 -7.32
N VAL A 32 -4.29 -1.83 -7.93
CA VAL A 32 -5.36 -0.94 -7.49
C VAL A 32 -5.63 -1.33 -6.06
N SER A 33 -5.18 -0.50 -5.12
CA SER A 33 -5.48 -0.71 -3.70
C SER A 33 -6.99 -0.87 -3.59
N PRO A 34 -7.49 -2.02 -3.08
CA PRO A 34 -8.94 -2.22 -2.95
C PRO A 34 -9.55 -1.23 -1.96
N TYR A 35 -8.72 -0.54 -1.18
CA TYR A 35 -9.13 0.44 -0.19
C TYR A 35 -9.22 1.84 -0.82
N ARG A 36 -10.45 2.33 -0.97
CA ARG A 36 -10.72 3.75 -1.25
C ARG A 36 -10.63 4.53 0.06
N ILE A 37 -9.96 5.67 0.04
CA ILE A 37 -9.97 6.62 1.16
C ILE A 37 -11.39 7.20 1.24
N SER A 38 -12.10 6.92 2.33
CA SER A 38 -13.48 7.39 2.56
C SER A 38 -13.52 8.86 3.01
N GLY A 39 -12.63 9.26 3.91
CA GLY A 39 -12.58 10.61 4.47
C GLY A 39 -11.17 11.10 4.76
N ARG A 40 -11.04 12.38 5.09
CA ARG A 40 -9.78 13.02 5.51
C ARG A 40 -10.05 14.03 6.62
N VAL A 41 -9.17 14.05 7.62
CA VAL A 41 -9.20 15.04 8.71
C VAL A 41 -7.80 15.65 8.84
N PRO A 42 -7.66 16.99 8.85
CA PRO A 42 -6.38 17.62 9.13
C PRO A 42 -6.03 17.45 10.61
N LEU A 43 -4.82 16.97 10.87
CA LEU A 43 -4.26 16.87 12.21
C LEU A 43 -3.36 18.08 12.48
N ARG A 44 -3.14 18.38 13.76
CA ARG A 44 -2.30 19.51 14.19
C ARG A 44 -0.79 19.28 14.00
N SER A 45 -0.37 18.03 13.78
CA SER A 45 1.02 17.60 13.60
C SER A 45 1.06 16.19 12.98
N ASP A 46 2.26 15.73 12.64
CA ASP A 46 2.51 14.40 12.08
C ASP A 46 2.04 13.30 13.04
N ALA A 47 1.19 12.41 12.51
CA ALA A 47 0.74 11.22 13.20
C ALA A 47 1.90 10.21 13.31
N GLN A 48 2.23 9.84 14.54
CA GLN A 48 3.22 8.83 14.88
C GLN A 48 2.58 7.44 15.03
N ASP A 49 1.39 7.40 15.64
CA ASP A 49 0.66 6.16 15.91
C ASP A 49 -0.85 6.42 16.01
N VAL A 50 -1.67 5.39 15.76
CA VAL A 50 -3.13 5.45 15.84
C VAL A 50 -3.73 4.20 16.48
N ALA A 51 -4.68 4.39 17.39
CA ALA A 51 -5.48 3.30 17.96
C ALA A 51 -6.98 3.62 17.82
N ILE A 52 -7.80 2.60 17.60
CA ILE A 52 -9.24 2.76 17.41
C ILE A 52 -9.97 2.08 18.58
N LEU A 53 -10.92 2.80 19.19
CA LEU A 53 -11.86 2.24 20.16
C LEU A 53 -13.27 2.75 19.89
N GLY A 54 -14.14 1.83 19.45
CA GLY A 54 -15.51 2.18 19.07
C GLY A 54 -15.52 3.15 17.88
N ASN A 55 -16.15 4.30 18.07
CA ASN A 55 -16.28 5.35 17.05
C ASN A 55 -15.18 6.40 17.13
N TYR A 56 -14.10 6.16 17.88
CA TYR A 56 -13.04 7.14 18.08
C TYR A 56 -11.68 6.57 17.67
N ALA A 57 -10.91 7.39 16.96
CA ALA A 57 -9.51 7.17 16.67
C ALA A 57 -8.65 8.09 17.55
N TYR A 58 -7.69 7.51 18.24
CA TYR A 58 -6.74 8.17 19.12
C TYR A 58 -5.40 8.21 18.39
N VAL A 59 -4.91 9.41 18.11
CA VAL A 59 -3.70 9.65 17.31
C VAL A 59 -2.63 10.26 18.20
N ALA A 60 -1.48 9.58 18.32
CA ALA A 60 -0.27 10.19 18.83
C ALA A 60 0.30 11.11 17.76
N ALA A 61 0.30 12.42 18.00
CA ALA A 61 0.66 13.45 17.05
C ALA A 61 1.94 14.21 17.45
N GLY A 62 2.97 13.48 17.90
CA GLY A 62 4.28 14.05 18.20
C GLY A 62 4.19 15.21 19.20
N GLN A 63 4.62 16.41 18.77
CA GLN A 63 4.64 17.60 19.63
C GLN A 63 3.25 18.13 19.99
N SER A 64 2.22 17.80 19.22
CA SER A 64 0.83 18.17 19.52
C SER A 64 0.14 17.20 20.48
N GLY A 65 0.89 16.22 21.02
CA GLY A 65 0.37 15.25 21.98
C GLY A 65 -0.69 14.31 21.40
N LEU A 66 -1.78 14.11 22.13
CA LEU A 66 -2.86 13.20 21.75
C LEU A 66 -3.96 13.96 21.00
N GLN A 67 -4.40 13.43 19.86
CA GLN A 67 -5.56 13.90 19.13
C GLN A 67 -6.64 12.82 19.10
N VAL A 68 -7.91 13.18 19.28
CA VAL A 68 -9.04 12.25 19.20
C VAL A 68 -9.94 12.68 18.05
N VAL A 69 -10.18 11.75 17.15
CA VAL A 69 -11.00 11.91 15.95
C VAL A 69 -12.25 11.06 16.10
N ASP A 70 -13.42 11.69 15.94
CA ASP A 70 -14.69 10.99 15.75
C ASP A 70 -14.72 10.43 14.32
N ILE A 71 -14.91 9.12 14.23
CA ILE A 71 -14.99 8.35 12.99
C ILE A 71 -16.37 7.67 12.83
N THR A 72 -17.40 8.19 13.50
CA THR A 72 -18.79 7.71 13.37
C THR A 72 -19.29 7.81 11.93
N ASP A 73 -18.96 8.90 11.23
CA ASP A 73 -19.13 9.02 9.78
C ASP A 73 -17.75 8.87 9.09
N PRO A 74 -17.47 7.73 8.42
CA PRO A 74 -16.17 7.50 7.80
C PRO A 74 -15.90 8.43 6.61
N ASP A 75 -16.94 8.99 5.98
CA ASP A 75 -16.79 9.95 4.88
C ASP A 75 -16.49 11.36 5.42
N ARG A 76 -16.82 11.62 6.69
CA ARG A 76 -16.65 12.91 7.36
C ARG A 76 -16.07 12.77 8.78
N PRO A 77 -14.82 12.30 8.91
CA PRO A 77 -14.16 12.24 10.21
C PRO A 77 -13.92 13.65 10.77
N GLU A 78 -14.11 13.82 12.08
CA GLU A 78 -13.99 15.12 12.75
C GLU A 78 -12.99 15.06 13.91
N LEU A 79 -12.06 16.02 13.97
CA LEU A 79 -11.15 16.16 15.11
C LEU A 79 -11.92 16.82 16.26
N ILE A 80 -12.24 16.06 17.30
CA ILE A 80 -13.10 16.51 18.41
C ILE A 80 -12.32 16.91 19.66
N LEU A 81 -11.09 16.42 19.83
CA LEU A 81 -10.27 16.71 21.01
C LEU A 81 -8.78 16.71 20.66
N TRP A 82 -8.02 17.54 21.36
CA TRP A 82 -6.58 17.45 21.46
C TRP A 82 -6.13 17.68 22.89
N LEU A 83 -5.08 16.98 23.30
CA LEU A 83 -4.45 17.11 24.59
C LEU A 83 -2.95 17.26 24.38
N ASP A 84 -2.42 18.43 24.76
CA ASP A 84 -0.99 18.69 24.72
C ASP A 84 -0.28 17.81 25.74
N THR A 85 0.67 17.00 25.27
CA THR A 85 1.59 16.28 26.15
C THR A 85 2.87 17.09 26.30
N PRO A 86 3.49 17.19 27.49
CA PRO A 86 4.71 17.99 27.69
C PRO A 86 5.92 17.56 26.85
N LYS A 87 5.84 16.38 26.22
CA LYS A 87 6.85 15.76 25.35
C LYS A 87 6.15 15.17 24.13
N PHE A 88 6.91 14.54 23.24
CA PHE A 88 6.36 13.84 22.08
C PHE A 88 5.45 12.67 22.47
N ALA A 89 4.23 12.65 21.94
CA ALA A 89 3.40 11.46 21.89
C ALA A 89 3.83 10.61 20.69
N ASN A 90 4.38 9.43 20.95
CA ASN A 90 4.91 8.53 19.92
C ASN A 90 4.12 7.22 19.78
N ALA A 91 3.34 6.83 20.79
CA ALA A 91 2.62 5.57 20.82
C ALA A 91 1.31 5.72 21.56
N ILE A 92 0.27 5.01 21.12
CA ILE A 92 -1.03 4.94 21.79
C ILE A 92 -1.37 3.48 22.10
N ALA A 93 -1.82 3.22 23.33
CA ALA A 93 -2.45 1.96 23.70
C ALA A 93 -3.82 2.26 24.31
N VAL A 94 -4.86 1.59 23.82
CA VAL A 94 -6.22 1.70 24.35
C VAL A 94 -6.62 0.37 24.97
N ALA A 95 -7.04 0.39 26.23
CA ALA A 95 -7.53 -0.79 26.94
C ALA A 95 -9.01 -0.62 27.25
N ARG A 96 -9.81 -1.66 26.96
CA ARG A 96 -11.14 -1.78 27.55
C ARG A 96 -10.96 -2.32 28.96
N THR A 97 -11.31 -1.52 29.97
CA THR A 97 -11.53 -2.05 31.31
C THR A 97 -12.90 -2.73 31.31
N TYR A 98 -12.93 -4.05 31.44
CA TYR A 98 -14.16 -4.75 31.76
C TYR A 98 -14.48 -4.45 33.24
N ASP A 99 -15.62 -3.84 33.52
CA ASP A 99 -16.18 -3.84 34.87
C ASP A 99 -16.86 -5.19 35.13
N ALA A 100 -16.56 -5.79 36.28
CA ALA A 100 -17.08 -7.07 36.74
C ALA A 100 -18.47 -6.95 37.36
#